data_AF-A0A3N4MVC4-F1
#
_entry.id   AF-A0A3N4MVC4-F1
#
_cell.length_a   1.000
_cell.length_b   1.000
_cell.length_c   1.000
_cell.angle_alpha   90.00
_cell.angle_beta   90.00
_cell.angle_gamma   90.00
#
_symmetry.space_group_name_H-M   'P 1'
#
loop_
_entity.id
_entity.type
_entity.pdbx_description
1 polymer ?
#
loop_
_entity_poly.entity_id
_entity_poly.type
_entity_poly.pdbx_seq_one_letter_code
_entity_poly.pdbx_strand_id
1 'polypeptide(L)'
;MFFYQHRLKEKGLMQGMSRKGNRLDNAAMESFFGTLKPECFYTRKYASAAELEEALHEYIRYCNHDGIKLKLKGLSPVQYRIQSLKSA
;
A
#
# COMPACT_ATOMS: atom_id res chain seq x y z
N MET A 1 -15.00 16.89 -5.81
CA MET A 1 -15.54 15.95 -4.79
C MET A 1 -16.65 15.07 -5.36
N PHE A 2 -17.68 15.63 -5.98
CA PHE A 2 -18.83 14.88 -6.51
C PHE A 2 -18.48 13.81 -7.55
N PHE A 3 -17.53 14.06 -8.45
CA PHE A 3 -17.14 13.08 -9.47
C PHE A 3 -16.60 11.76 -8.89
N TYR A 4 -15.68 11.85 -7.91
CA TYR A 4 -15.11 10.66 -7.29
C TYR A 4 -16.15 9.90 -6.46
N GLN A 5 -16.97 10.62 -5.69
CA GLN A 5 -18.06 10.02 -4.91
C GLN A 5 -19.11 9.36 -5.79
N HIS A 6 -19.43 9.96 -6.95
CA HIS A 6 -20.33 9.37 -7.93
C HIS A 6 -19.78 8.05 -8.47
N ARG A 7 -18.51 8.03 -8.89
CA ARG A 7 -17.86 6.80 -9.37
C ARG A 7 -17.84 5.69 -8.32
N LEU A 8 -17.61 6.03 -7.05
CA LEU A 8 -17.68 5.04 -5.96
C LEU A 8 -19.09 4.46 -5.85
N LYS A 9 -20.13 5.31 -5.86
CA LYS A 9 -21.53 4.86 -5.83
C LYS A 9 -21.90 3.97 -7.02
N GLU A 10 -21.49 4.34 -8.24
CA GLU A 10 -21.71 3.52 -9.45
C GLU A 10 -21.06 2.14 -9.36
N LYS A 11 -19.96 2.01 -8.59
CA LYS A 11 -19.27 0.74 -8.33
C LYS A 11 -19.77 0.02 -7.07
N GLY A 12 -20.80 0.54 -6.40
CA GLY A 12 -21.32 -0.04 -5.14
C GLY A 12 -20.36 0.10 -3.95
N LEU A 13 -19.41 1.03 -4.02
CA LEU A 13 -18.41 1.26 -2.98
C LEU A 13 -18.84 2.40 -2.04
N MET A 14 -18.82 2.13 -0.73
CA MET A 14 -19.06 3.15 0.28
C MET A 14 -17.76 3.86 0.65
N GLN A 15 -17.75 5.20 0.57
CA GLN A 15 -16.59 5.99 0.99
C GLN A 15 -16.54 6.06 2.53
N GLY A 16 -15.50 5.47 3.13
CA GLY A 16 -15.17 5.69 4.53
C GLY A 16 -14.32 6.96 4.69
N MET A 17 -14.87 8.00 5.33
CA MET A 17 -14.11 9.18 5.72
C MET A 17 -14.03 9.21 7.25
N SER A 18 -12.86 8.95 7.80
CA SER A 18 -12.63 9.16 9.23
C SER A 18 -12.78 10.63 9.60
N ARG A 19 -13.18 10.89 10.85
CA ARG A 19 -13.18 12.26 11.39
C ARG A 19 -11.76 12.83 11.34
N LYS A 20 -11.65 14.13 11.07
CA LYS A 20 -10.37 14.86 11.15
C LYS A 20 -9.72 14.60 12.51
N GLY A 21 -8.46 14.14 12.49
CA GLY A 21 -7.70 13.79 13.70
C GLY A 21 -7.68 12.30 14.06
N ASN A 22 -8.43 11.44 13.35
CA ASN A 22 -8.26 9.99 13.48
C ASN A 22 -7.22 9.52 12.46
N ARG A 23 -6.01 9.17 12.95
CA ARG A 23 -4.85 8.78 12.12
C ARG A 23 -4.70 7.27 11.94
N LEU A 24 -5.50 6.48 12.66
CA LEU A 24 -5.33 5.02 12.73
C LEU A 24 -5.54 4.34 11.38
N ASP A 25 -6.47 4.84 10.57
CA ASP A 25 -6.73 4.37 9.20
C ASP A 25 -5.61 4.74 8.23
N ASN A 26 -4.97 5.91 8.42
CA ASN A 26 -3.88 6.38 7.57
C ASN A 26 -2.50 5.83 7.96
N ALA A 27 -2.32 5.36 9.20
CA ALA A 27 -1.01 5.00 9.76
C ALA A 27 -0.23 3.97 8.90
N ALA A 28 -0.94 2.99 8.32
CA ALA A 28 -0.31 2.00 7.44
C ALA A 28 0.24 2.63 6.15
N MET A 29 -0.53 3.52 5.52
CA MET A 29 -0.10 4.23 4.31
C MET A 29 1.02 5.23 4.61
N GLU A 30 0.97 5.93 5.74
CA GLU A 30 2.07 6.79 6.17
C GLU A 30 3.36 6.01 6.39
N SER A 31 3.30 4.84 7.02
CA SER A 31 4.47 3.98 7.19
C SER A 31 5.00 3.51 5.84
N PHE A 32 4.12 3.14 4.89
CA PHE A 32 4.52 2.74 3.55
C PHE A 32 5.23 3.88 2.80
N PHE A 33 4.66 5.09 2.81
CA PHE A 33 5.31 6.25 2.18
C PHE A 33 6.59 6.66 2.91
N GLY A 34 6.68 6.42 4.21
CA GLY A 34 7.86 6.64 5.02
C GLY A 34 9.05 5.78 4.60
N THR A 35 8.82 4.55 4.11
CA THR A 35 9.89 3.68 3.57
C THR A 35 10.09 3.85 2.07
N LEU A 36 9.01 3.97 1.30
CA LEU A 36 9.07 4.12 -0.15
C LEU A 36 9.96 5.29 -0.58
N LYS A 37 9.79 6.45 0.05
CA LYS A 37 10.52 7.66 -0.33
C LYS A 37 12.03 7.50 -0.17
N PRO A 38 12.57 7.15 1.01
CA PRO A 38 14.01 6.96 1.16
C PRO A 38 14.54 5.74 0.41
N GLU A 39 13.81 4.62 0.36
CA GLU A 39 14.36 3.37 -0.19
C GLU A 39 14.30 3.29 -1.72
N CYS A 40 13.25 3.85 -2.33
CA CYS A 40 12.99 3.76 -3.78
C CYS A 40 13.13 5.11 -4.48
N PHE A 41 12.64 6.20 -3.89
CA PHE A 41 12.57 7.48 -4.60
C PHE A 41 13.84 8.35 -4.47
N TYR A 42 14.43 8.45 -3.26
CA TYR A 42 15.58 9.33 -3.02
C TYR A 42 16.94 8.69 -3.32
N THR A 43 17.01 7.36 -3.39
CA THR A 43 18.25 6.59 -3.64
C THR A 43 18.58 6.43 -5.12
N ARG A 44 17.64 6.74 -6.02
CA ARG A 44 17.77 6.52 -7.46
C ARG A 44 17.36 7.77 -8.24
N LYS A 45 17.95 7.96 -9.42
CA LYS A 45 17.49 8.94 -10.41
C LYS A 45 16.78 8.19 -11.51
N TYR A 46 15.60 8.67 -11.88
CA TYR A 46 14.80 8.12 -12.96
C TYR A 46 14.89 9.04 -14.18
N ALA A 47 15.13 8.48 -15.34
CA ALA A 47 15.20 9.20 -16.61
C ALA A 47 13.81 9.54 -17.15
N SER A 48 12.76 8.82 -16.71
CA SER A 48 11.37 9.07 -17.12
C SER A 48 10.35 8.71 -16.05
N ALA A 49 9.12 9.19 -16.22
CA ALA A 49 7.99 8.79 -15.39
C ALA A 49 7.66 7.30 -15.53
N ALA A 50 7.85 6.71 -16.72
CA ALA A 50 7.61 5.29 -16.96
C ALA A 50 8.60 4.41 -16.17
N GLU A 51 9.88 4.80 -16.12
CA GLU A 51 10.89 4.09 -15.34
C GLU A 51 10.60 4.18 -13.83
N LEU A 52 10.14 5.35 -13.35
CA LEU A 52 9.69 5.50 -11.98
C LEU A 52 8.47 4.60 -11.70
N GLU A 53 7.50 4.54 -12.61
CA GLU A 53 6.31 3.68 -12.47
C GLU A 53 6.70 2.20 -12.36
N GLU A 54 7.63 1.74 -13.19
CA GLU A 54 8.15 0.37 -13.12
C GLU A 54 8.82 0.08 -11.77
N ALA A 55 9.69 0.98 -11.29
CA ALA A 55 10.32 0.84 -9.99
C ALA A 55 9.30 0.86 -8.83
N LEU A 56 8.24 1.64 -8.95
CA LEU A 56 7.14 1.65 -7.98
C LEU A 56 6.39 0.30 -7.99
N HIS A 57 6.09 -0.26 -9.16
CA HIS A 57 5.46 -1.58 -9.27
C HIS A 57 6.34 -2.68 -8.66
N GLU A 58 7.65 -2.67 -8.94
CA GLU A 58 8.59 -3.61 -8.37
C GLU A 58 8.64 -3.50 -6.84
N TYR A 59 8.74 -2.26 -6.32
CA TYR A 59 8.78 -2.03 -4.88
C TYR A 59 7.49 -2.45 -4.16
N ILE A 60 6.32 -2.20 -4.77
CA ILE A 60 5.03 -2.65 -4.23
C ILE A 60 4.95 -4.19 -4.23
N ARG A 61 5.40 -4.84 -5.31
CA ARG A 61 5.46 -6.31 -5.39
C ARG A 61 6.37 -6.86 -4.30
N TYR A 62 7.57 -6.29 -4.13
CA TYR A 62 8.50 -6.67 -3.07
C TYR A 62 7.85 -6.55 -1.68
N CYS A 63 7.24 -5.41 -1.37
CA CYS A 63 6.59 -5.18 -0.08
C CYS A 63 5.49 -6.21 0.24
N ASN A 64 4.74 -6.64 -0.77
CA ASN A 64 3.59 -7.54 -0.61
C ASN A 64 3.97 -9.03 -0.63
N HIS A 65 4.96 -9.41 -1.44
CA HIS A 65 5.25 -10.82 -1.72
C HIS A 65 6.54 -11.33 -1.08
N ASP A 66 7.58 -10.51 -0.96
CA ASP A 66 8.91 -10.96 -0.51
C ASP A 66 9.35 -10.32 0.81
N GLY A 67 8.83 -9.13 1.11
CA GLY A 67 9.22 -8.35 2.28
C GLY A 67 8.97 -9.10 3.58
N ILE A 68 10.06 -9.55 4.21
CA ILE A 68 10.01 -10.29 5.48
C ILE A 68 9.58 -9.33 6.58
N LYS A 69 8.41 -9.59 7.16
CA LYS A 69 7.92 -8.86 8.34
C LYS A 69 8.11 -9.73 9.57
N LEU A 70 9.01 -9.32 10.47
CA LEU A 70 9.23 -10.03 11.75
C LEU A 70 7.95 -10.15 12.59
N LYS A 71 7.11 -9.10 12.58
CA LYS A 71 5.79 -9.10 13.22
C LYS A 71 4.82 -10.17 12.65
N LEU A 72 5.04 -10.60 11.40
CA LEU A 72 4.26 -11.66 10.75
C LEU A 72 4.99 -13.01 10.80
N LYS A 73 5.88 -13.22 11.78
CA LYS A 73 6.70 -14.44 11.91
C LYS A 73 7.55 -14.74 10.67
N GLY A 74 7.98 -13.70 9.97
CA GLY A 74 8.79 -13.80 8.76
C GLY A 74 8.00 -14.04 7.47
N LEU A 75 6.66 -14.08 7.54
CA LEU A 75 5.81 -14.17 6.35
C LEU A 75 5.69 -12.81 5.67
N SER A 76 5.53 -12.84 4.35
CA SER A 76 5.08 -11.67 3.60
C SER A 76 3.59 -11.39 3.86
N PRO A 77 3.10 -10.16 3.63
CA PRO A 77 1.69 -9.84 3.81
C PRO A 77 0.73 -10.79 3.07
N VAL A 78 1.07 -11.17 1.84
CA VAL A 78 0.27 -12.12 1.05
C VAL A 78 0.27 -13.52 1.67
N GLN A 79 1.43 -14.01 2.09
CA GLN A 79 1.54 -15.32 2.75
C GLN A 79 0.74 -15.35 4.06
N TYR A 80 0.87 -14.30 4.87
CA TYR A 80 0.12 -14.15 6.11
C TYR A 80 -1.39 -14.19 5.86
N ARG A 81 -1.89 -13.45 4.85
CA ARG A 81 -3.31 -13.46 4.47
C ARG A 81 -3.79 -14.85 4.04
N ILE A 82 -3.02 -15.56 3.21
CA ILE A 82 -3.37 -16.92 2.76
C ILE A 82 -3.42 -17.88 3.95
N GLN A 83 -2.47 -17.77 4.88
CA GLN A 83 -2.46 -18.61 6.08
C GLN A 83 -3.69 -18.34 6.95
N SER A 84 -4.02 -17.07 7.23
CA SER A 84 -5.21 -16.72 8.02
C SER A 84 -6.51 -17.25 7.40
N LEU A 85 -6.62 -17.25 6.07
CA LEU A 85 -7.79 -17.78 5.36
C LEU A 85 -7.88 -19.32 5.40
N LYS A 86 -6.75 -20.03 5.49
CA LYS A 86 -6.72 -21.49 5.64
C LYS A 86 -7.05 -21.96 7.05
N SER A 87 -6.90 -21.08 8.04
CA SER A 87 -7.16 -21.35 9.46
C SER A 87 -8.55 -20.89 9.91
N ALA A 88 -9.34 -20.31 9.01
CA ALA A 88 -10.73 -19.91 9.20
C ALA A 88 -11.66 -20.96 8.58
#